data_AF-A0A530LBN3-F1
#
_entry.id   AF-A0A530LBN3-F1
#
_cell.length_a   1.000
_cell.length_b   1.000
_cell.length_c   1.000
_cell.angle_alpha   90.00
_cell.angle_beta   90.00
_cell.angle_gamma   90.00
#
_symmetry.space_group_name_H-M   'P 1'
#
loop_
_entity.id
_entity.type
_entity.pdbx_description
1 polymer ?
#
loop_
_entity_poly.entity_id
_entity_poly.type
_entity_poly.pdbx_seq_one_letter_code
_entity_poly.pdbx_strand_id
1 'polypeptide(L)'
;LNALAGNGVHVVTVNDYLATRDSEWMGRVYKFLGLKVGVIVHGLSDEERRVAYAADVTYATNNELGFDYLRDNMKYERAQMVQRGHSYAIVDEVDSILVDEARTPLIISGPLEDRSEMYNTIDTFIIQLQPQDYEIDEKQKTSIFTEEGTEKLENMLRDAGLLKGESLYDVENVAIVHHVNNALKAHRLFQRDKD
;
A
#
# COMPACT_ATOMS: atom_id res chain seq x y z
N LEU A 1 -21.25 -23.82 14.55
CA LEU A 1 -20.44 -23.98 15.78
C LEU A 1 -19.46 -22.82 15.94
N ASN A 2 -18.42 -22.68 15.10
CA ASN A 2 -17.40 -21.63 15.23
C ASN A 2 -17.96 -20.20 15.21
N ALA A 3 -19.06 -19.96 14.49
CA ALA A 3 -19.77 -18.67 14.48
C ALA A 3 -20.28 -18.23 15.88
N LEU A 4 -20.55 -19.18 16.79
CA LEU A 4 -21.05 -18.87 18.14
C LEU A 4 -20.00 -18.17 19.02
N ALA A 5 -18.72 -18.23 18.65
CA ALA A 5 -17.65 -17.51 19.33
C ALA A 5 -17.70 -15.99 19.05
N GLY A 6 -18.54 -15.52 18.11
CA GLY A 6 -18.70 -14.10 17.77
C GLY A 6 -17.56 -13.51 16.94
N ASN A 7 -16.48 -14.25 16.69
CA ASN A 7 -15.30 -13.77 15.97
C ASN A 7 -15.38 -13.92 14.44
N GLY A 8 -16.52 -14.37 13.90
CA GLY A 8 -16.76 -14.57 12.47
C GLY A 8 -16.18 -15.86 11.90
N VAL A 9 -16.80 -16.36 10.83
CA VAL A 9 -16.33 -17.51 10.03
C VAL A 9 -16.32 -17.13 8.55
N HIS A 10 -15.21 -17.38 7.86
CA HIS A 10 -15.12 -17.22 6.41
C HIS A 10 -15.36 -18.56 5.72
N VAL A 11 -16.31 -18.60 4.79
CA VAL A 11 -16.53 -19.74 3.88
C VAL A 11 -16.03 -19.31 2.50
N VAL A 12 -14.94 -19.93 2.07
CA VAL A 12 -14.22 -19.58 0.85
C VAL A 12 -14.67 -20.49 -0.28
N THR A 13 -15.09 -19.91 -1.39
CA THR A 13 -15.48 -20.60 -2.61
C THR A 13 -14.61 -20.15 -3.79
N VAL A 14 -14.67 -20.85 -4.92
CA VAL A 14 -13.84 -20.54 -6.10
C VAL A 14 -14.36 -19.37 -6.96
N ASN A 15 -15.63 -18.96 -6.82
CA ASN A 15 -16.16 -17.81 -7.58
C ASN A 15 -17.39 -17.16 -6.91
N ASP A 16 -17.67 -15.91 -7.33
CA ASP A 16 -18.73 -15.07 -6.77
C ASP A 16 -20.13 -15.69 -6.90
N TYR A 17 -20.38 -16.45 -7.97
CA TYR A 17 -21.65 -17.14 -8.17
C TYR A 17 -21.90 -18.19 -7.09
N LEU A 18 -20.89 -19.02 -6.78
CA LEU A 18 -20.99 -20.03 -5.72
C LEU A 18 -21.10 -19.37 -4.35
N ALA A 19 -20.28 -18.35 -4.06
CA ALA A 19 -20.37 -17.59 -2.82
C ALA A 19 -21.79 -17.04 -2.60
N THR A 20 -22.37 -16.42 -3.62
CA THR A 20 -23.72 -15.85 -3.57
C THR A 20 -24.77 -16.94 -3.39
N ARG A 21 -24.79 -17.95 -4.26
CA ARG A 21 -25.75 -19.06 -4.22
C ARG A 21 -25.75 -19.76 -2.86
N ASP A 22 -24.57 -20.08 -2.35
CA ASP A 22 -24.44 -20.85 -1.11
C ASP A 22 -24.76 -20.00 0.13
N SER A 23 -24.42 -18.71 0.10
CA SER A 23 -24.85 -17.75 1.13
C SER A 23 -26.37 -17.61 1.19
N GLU A 24 -27.06 -17.63 0.05
CA GLU A 24 -28.53 -17.55 -0.01
C GLU A 24 -29.19 -18.85 0.41
N TRP A 25 -28.62 -19.99 -0.02
CA TRP A 25 -29.18 -21.30 0.25
C TRP A 25 -29.01 -21.69 1.72
N MET A 26 -27.77 -21.71 2.23
CA MET A 26 -27.47 -22.02 3.62
C MET A 26 -27.84 -20.88 4.57
N GLY A 27 -27.87 -19.64 4.06
CA GLY A 27 -28.29 -18.50 4.85
C GLY A 27 -29.70 -18.59 5.38
N ARG A 28 -30.60 -19.36 4.75
CA ARG A 28 -31.93 -19.65 5.30
C ARG A 28 -31.84 -20.34 6.66
N VAL A 29 -30.94 -21.32 6.80
CA VAL A 29 -30.72 -22.07 8.03
C VAL A 29 -30.05 -21.19 9.08
N TYR A 30 -28.99 -20.47 8.70
CA TYR A 30 -28.29 -19.58 9.63
C TYR A 30 -29.20 -18.47 10.17
N LYS A 31 -29.98 -17.82 9.32
CA LYS A 31 -30.95 -16.79 9.72
C LYS A 31 -32.07 -17.36 10.59
N PHE A 32 -32.56 -18.57 10.30
CA PHE A 32 -33.52 -19.26 11.16
C PHE A 32 -32.97 -19.49 12.58
N LEU A 33 -31.66 -19.76 12.70
CA LEU A 33 -30.96 -19.91 13.97
C LEU A 33 -30.51 -18.57 14.60
N GLY A 34 -30.90 -17.43 14.03
CA GLY A 34 -30.58 -16.09 14.55
C GLY A 34 -29.19 -15.54 14.17
N LEU A 35 -28.47 -16.22 13.28
CA LEU A 35 -27.16 -15.76 12.79
C LEU A 35 -27.29 -14.85 11.57
N LYS A 36 -26.37 -13.90 11.46
CA LYS A 36 -26.21 -13.02 10.29
C LYS A 36 -25.28 -13.67 9.27
N VAL A 37 -25.60 -13.49 8.00
CA VAL A 37 -24.82 -14.00 6.87
C VAL A 37 -24.48 -12.85 5.94
N GLY A 38 -23.20 -12.68 5.66
CA GLY A 38 -22.65 -11.75 4.69
C GLY A 38 -22.11 -12.48 3.47
N VAL A 39 -22.03 -11.77 2.35
CA VAL A 39 -21.36 -12.25 1.15
C VAL A 39 -20.44 -11.15 0.63
N ILE A 40 -19.22 -11.52 0.27
CA ILE A 40 -18.24 -10.65 -0.36
C ILE A 40 -18.09 -11.09 -1.82
N VAL A 41 -18.43 -10.19 -2.73
CA VAL A 41 -18.30 -10.35 -4.18
C VAL A 41 -17.68 -9.10 -4.77
N HIS A 42 -17.31 -9.18 -6.05
CA HIS A 42 -16.79 -8.02 -6.76
C HIS A 42 -17.79 -6.85 -6.79
N GLY A 43 -17.26 -5.62 -6.73
CA GLY A 43 -18.05 -4.39 -6.87
C GLY A 43 -18.69 -3.84 -5.59
N LEU A 44 -18.57 -4.54 -4.45
CA LEU A 44 -19.05 -4.01 -3.16
C LEU A 44 -18.21 -2.82 -2.69
N SER A 45 -18.90 -1.81 -2.16
CA SER A 45 -18.30 -0.66 -1.46
C SER A 45 -17.70 -1.06 -0.11
N ASP A 46 -16.81 -0.23 0.44
CA ASP A 46 -16.20 -0.46 1.76
C ASP A 46 -17.25 -0.59 2.87
N GLU A 47 -18.37 0.13 2.77
CA GLU A 47 -19.46 0.06 3.75
C GLU A 47 -20.21 -1.27 3.66
N GLU A 48 -20.53 -1.73 2.46
CA GLU A 48 -21.16 -3.03 2.24
C GLU A 48 -20.25 -4.18 2.70
N ARG A 49 -18.94 -4.07 2.43
CA ARG A 49 -17.93 -5.04 2.91
C ARG A 49 -17.87 -5.07 4.42
N ARG A 50 -17.85 -3.91 5.08
CA ARG A 50 -17.84 -3.82 6.56
C ARG A 50 -19.07 -4.50 7.16
N VAL A 51 -20.26 -4.27 6.58
CA VAL A 51 -21.49 -4.95 7.00
C VAL A 51 -21.40 -6.47 6.80
N ALA A 52 -20.86 -6.91 5.65
CA ALA A 52 -20.71 -8.32 5.34
C ALA A 52 -19.71 -9.03 6.28
N TYR A 53 -18.52 -8.46 6.51
CA TYR A 53 -17.54 -9.02 7.45
C TYR A 53 -18.02 -9.01 8.90
N ALA A 54 -18.89 -8.07 9.28
CA ALA A 54 -19.51 -8.04 10.61
C ALA A 54 -20.52 -9.17 10.84
N ALA A 55 -20.93 -9.91 9.81
CA ALA A 55 -21.82 -11.05 9.93
C ALA A 55 -21.13 -12.25 10.60
N ASP A 56 -21.92 -13.13 11.22
CA ASP A 56 -21.40 -14.32 11.93
C ASP A 56 -20.76 -15.32 10.96
N VAL A 57 -21.30 -15.41 9.75
CA VAL A 57 -20.76 -16.20 8.64
C VAL A 57 -20.62 -15.30 7.41
N THR A 58 -19.44 -15.28 6.80
CA THR A 58 -19.17 -14.52 5.58
C THR A 58 -18.78 -15.47 4.47
N TYR A 59 -19.53 -15.48 3.38
CA TYR A 59 -19.16 -16.19 2.14
C TYR A 59 -18.32 -15.28 1.27
N ALA A 60 -17.26 -15.79 0.66
CA ALA A 60 -16.39 -14.98 -0.19
C ALA A 60 -15.59 -15.86 -1.14
N THR A 61 -14.94 -15.23 -2.12
CA THR A 61 -13.86 -15.87 -2.87
C THR A 61 -12.53 -15.65 -2.18
N ASN A 62 -11.56 -16.53 -2.45
CA ASN A 62 -10.18 -16.40 -1.96
C ASN A 62 -9.55 -15.05 -2.40
N ASN A 63 -9.79 -14.65 -3.65
CA ASN A 63 -9.29 -13.40 -4.22
C ASN A 63 -9.84 -12.18 -3.46
N GLU A 64 -11.15 -12.12 -3.22
CA GLU A 64 -11.75 -10.98 -2.52
C GLU A 64 -11.28 -10.88 -1.05
N LEU A 65 -11.19 -12.01 -0.34
CA LEU A 65 -10.65 -12.02 1.04
C LEU A 65 -9.20 -11.53 1.08
N GLY A 66 -8.37 -11.98 0.15
CA GLY A 66 -6.97 -11.60 0.08
C GLY A 66 -6.79 -10.13 -0.34
N PHE A 67 -7.55 -9.66 -1.33
CA PHE A 67 -7.49 -8.26 -1.73
C PHE A 67 -8.04 -7.30 -0.68
N ASP A 68 -9.09 -7.67 0.06
CA ASP A 68 -9.56 -6.88 1.19
C ASP A 68 -8.51 -6.82 2.30
N TYR A 69 -7.84 -7.93 2.60
CA TYR A 69 -6.74 -7.94 3.54
C TYR A 69 -5.61 -6.98 3.11
N LEU A 70 -5.20 -7.03 1.84
CA LEU A 70 -4.19 -6.12 1.31
C LEU A 70 -4.65 -4.65 1.36
N ARG A 71 -5.90 -4.36 0.97
CA ARG A 71 -6.48 -3.00 1.04
C ARG A 71 -6.53 -2.48 2.46
N ASP A 72 -6.91 -3.31 3.43
CA ASP A 72 -6.97 -2.95 4.84
C ASP A 72 -5.59 -2.56 5.40
N ASN A 73 -4.53 -3.24 4.97
CA ASN A 73 -3.15 -2.93 5.35
C ASN A 73 -2.57 -1.68 4.65
N MET A 74 -3.30 -1.11 3.68
CA MET A 74 -2.97 0.16 3.04
C MET A 74 -3.76 1.35 3.61
N LYS A 75 -4.71 1.13 4.53
CA LYS A 75 -5.49 2.21 5.17
C LYS A 75 -4.65 2.95 6.20
N TYR A 76 -4.87 4.25 6.32
CA TYR A 76 -4.17 5.09 7.31
C TYR A 76 -4.70 4.86 8.74
N GLU A 77 -5.99 4.56 8.88
CA GLU A 77 -6.64 4.40 10.17
C GLU A 77 -7.33 3.04 10.29
N ARG A 78 -7.25 2.43 11.47
CA ARG A 78 -7.92 1.14 11.75
C ARG A 78 -9.43 1.20 11.58
N ALA A 79 -10.05 2.35 11.83
CA ALA A 79 -11.49 2.52 11.67
C ALA A 79 -11.96 2.40 10.21
N GLN A 80 -11.04 2.59 9.25
CA GLN A 80 -11.32 2.47 7.82
C GLN A 80 -11.23 1.03 7.31
N MET A 81 -10.69 0.11 8.10
CA MET A 81 -10.61 -1.30 7.73
C MET A 81 -12.01 -1.90 7.59
N VAL A 82 -12.15 -2.91 6.72
CA VAL A 82 -13.41 -3.61 6.48
C VAL A 82 -13.42 -5.00 7.13
N GLN A 83 -12.28 -5.67 7.22
CA GLN A 83 -12.15 -6.95 7.91
C GLN A 83 -12.05 -6.77 9.43
N ARG A 84 -12.41 -7.81 10.17
CA ARG A 84 -12.40 -7.82 11.65
C ARG A 84 -11.48 -8.86 12.29
N GLY A 85 -10.69 -9.60 11.49
CA GLY A 85 -9.75 -10.65 11.91
C GLY A 85 -9.92 -11.96 11.15
N HIS A 86 -9.01 -12.92 11.35
CA HIS A 86 -8.94 -14.19 10.60
C HIS A 86 -9.08 -15.41 11.51
N SER A 87 -10.24 -15.54 12.16
CA SER A 87 -10.46 -16.52 13.24
C SER A 87 -10.62 -17.96 12.75
N TYR A 88 -11.39 -18.15 11.67
CA TYR A 88 -11.68 -19.47 11.12
C TYR A 88 -12.09 -19.35 9.65
N ALA A 89 -11.51 -20.22 8.81
CA ALA A 89 -11.84 -20.30 7.40
C ALA A 89 -12.14 -21.75 7.00
N ILE A 90 -13.20 -21.95 6.23
CA ILE A 90 -13.51 -23.21 5.54
C ILE A 90 -13.24 -22.95 4.06
N VAL A 91 -12.33 -23.72 3.47
CA VAL A 91 -11.98 -23.59 2.06
C VAL A 91 -12.65 -24.72 1.29
N ASP A 92 -13.62 -24.36 0.45
CA ASP A 92 -14.19 -25.26 -0.55
C ASP A 92 -13.22 -25.38 -1.73
N GLU A 93 -13.17 -26.55 -2.38
CA GLU A 93 -12.19 -26.86 -3.44
C GLU A 93 -10.74 -26.53 -3.02
N VAL A 94 -10.33 -27.11 -1.88
CA VAL A 94 -9.06 -26.81 -1.21
C VAL A 94 -7.83 -27.10 -2.08
N ASP A 95 -7.91 -28.07 -2.99
CA ASP A 95 -6.86 -28.40 -3.95
C ASP A 95 -6.68 -27.26 -4.97
N SER A 96 -7.76 -26.75 -5.53
CA SER A 96 -7.73 -25.63 -6.47
C SER A 96 -7.10 -24.37 -5.84
N ILE A 97 -7.47 -24.04 -4.60
CA ILE A 97 -7.03 -22.80 -3.95
C ILE A 97 -5.63 -22.94 -3.33
N LEU A 98 -5.39 -23.99 -2.53
CA LEU A 98 -4.14 -24.12 -1.76
C LEU A 98 -3.02 -24.84 -2.51
N VAL A 99 -3.28 -25.44 -3.67
CA VAL A 99 -2.26 -26.08 -4.51
C VAL A 99 -2.06 -25.30 -5.81
N ASP A 100 -3.12 -25.16 -6.61
CA ASP A 100 -2.97 -24.60 -7.97
C ASP A 100 -2.77 -23.08 -7.94
N GLU A 101 -3.63 -22.36 -7.23
CA GLU A 101 -3.59 -20.89 -7.14
C GLU A 101 -2.53 -20.36 -6.16
N ALA A 102 -2.02 -21.19 -5.25
CA ALA A 102 -1.03 -20.78 -4.25
C ALA A 102 0.29 -20.22 -4.83
N ARG A 103 0.55 -20.44 -6.13
CA ARG A 103 1.73 -19.92 -6.84
C ARG A 103 1.57 -18.51 -7.36
N THR A 104 0.34 -18.00 -7.50
CA THR A 104 0.08 -16.67 -8.06
C THR A 104 -0.15 -15.68 -6.92
N PRO A 105 0.74 -14.69 -6.73
CA PRO A 105 0.56 -13.70 -5.68
C PRO A 105 -0.61 -12.77 -6.01
N LEU A 106 -1.34 -12.33 -4.98
CA LEU A 106 -2.31 -11.24 -5.08
C LEU A 106 -1.57 -9.90 -5.05
N ILE A 107 -1.77 -9.09 -6.09
CA ILE A 107 -1.07 -7.81 -6.28
C ILE A 107 -2.07 -6.68 -6.46
N ILE A 108 -1.99 -5.66 -5.60
CA ILE A 108 -2.63 -4.37 -5.82
C ILE A 108 -1.63 -3.46 -6.51
N SER A 109 -1.88 -3.13 -7.77
CA SER A 109 -1.14 -2.10 -8.50
C SER A 109 -1.93 -0.81 -8.55
N GLY A 110 -1.25 0.31 -8.35
CA GLY A 110 -1.79 1.65 -8.58
C GLY A 110 -1.02 2.34 -9.71
N PRO A 111 -1.59 3.39 -10.32
CA PRO A 111 -0.83 4.24 -11.22
C PRO A 111 0.39 4.79 -10.45
N LEU A 112 1.56 4.73 -11.06
CA LEU A 112 2.70 5.48 -10.57
C LEU A 112 2.33 6.96 -10.71
N GLU A 113 2.35 7.72 -9.61
CA GLU A 113 2.44 9.17 -9.74
C GLU A 113 3.71 9.46 -10.54
N ASP A 114 3.54 10.09 -11.71
CA ASP A 114 4.66 10.42 -12.56
C ASP A 114 5.52 11.50 -11.88
N ARG A 115 6.59 11.06 -11.22
CA ARG A 115 7.55 11.95 -10.55
C ARG A 115 8.60 12.51 -11.50
N SER A 116 8.48 12.27 -12.81
CA SER A 116 9.48 12.71 -13.81
C SER A 116 9.74 14.21 -13.77
N GLU A 117 8.68 15.03 -13.61
CA GLU A 117 8.83 16.49 -13.50
C GLU A 117 9.64 16.90 -12.26
N MET A 118 9.47 16.18 -11.14
CA MET A 118 10.18 16.48 -9.90
C MET A 118 11.66 16.12 -10.01
N TYR A 119 12.01 15.00 -10.66
CA TYR A 119 13.39 14.66 -10.95
C TYR A 119 14.05 15.73 -11.83
N ASN A 120 13.39 16.14 -12.92
CA ASN A 120 13.91 17.16 -13.83
C ASN A 120 14.11 18.49 -13.10
N THR A 121 13.18 18.89 -12.24
CA THR A 121 13.27 20.15 -11.49
C THR A 121 14.43 20.12 -10.51
N ILE A 122 14.56 19.05 -9.72
CA ILE A 122 15.66 18.89 -8.76
C ILE A 122 17.01 18.86 -9.46
N ASP A 123 17.11 18.21 -10.61
CA ASP A 123 18.32 18.17 -11.43
C ASP A 123 18.85 19.58 -11.74
N THR A 124 17.95 20.52 -12.07
CA THR A 124 18.33 21.91 -12.34
C THR A 124 18.95 22.62 -11.15
N PHE A 125 18.58 22.24 -9.91
CA PHE A 125 19.16 22.82 -8.69
C PHE A 125 20.56 22.25 -8.44
N ILE A 126 20.75 20.94 -8.63
CA ILE A 126 22.05 20.28 -8.40
C ILE A 126 23.15 20.85 -9.31
N ILE A 127 22.82 21.19 -10.55
CA ILE A 127 23.77 21.79 -11.51
C ILE A 127 24.28 23.15 -11.02
N GLN A 128 23.50 23.90 -10.24
CA GLN A 128 23.88 25.22 -9.72
C GLN A 128 24.76 25.14 -8.46
N LEU A 129 24.91 23.96 -7.87
CA LEU A 129 25.74 23.75 -6.69
C LEU A 129 27.23 23.76 -7.06
N GLN A 130 28.00 24.46 -6.24
CA GLN A 130 29.45 24.58 -6.33
C GLN A 130 30.13 23.53 -5.45
N PRO A 131 31.43 23.24 -5.66
CA PRO A 131 32.15 22.26 -4.85
C PRO A 131 32.18 22.51 -3.34
N GLN A 132 31.93 23.74 -2.89
CA GLN A 132 31.82 24.10 -1.47
C GLN A 132 30.46 23.72 -0.85
N ASP A 133 29.45 23.48 -1.69
CA ASP A 133 28.07 23.20 -1.27
C ASP A 133 27.89 21.71 -0.87
N TYR A 134 28.90 20.86 -1.07
CA TYR A 134 28.82 19.44 -0.78
C TYR A 134 30.18 18.82 -0.46
N GLU A 135 30.15 17.71 0.28
CA GLU A 135 31.30 16.85 0.55
C GLU A 135 31.08 15.48 -0.12
N ILE A 136 32.13 14.94 -0.73
CA ILE A 136 32.12 13.63 -1.39
C ILE A 136 33.21 12.76 -0.79
N ASP A 137 32.83 11.57 -0.35
CA ASP A 137 33.76 10.48 -0.05
C ASP A 137 33.69 9.45 -1.18
N GLU A 138 34.67 9.47 -2.08
CA GLU A 138 34.76 8.53 -3.20
C GLU A 138 35.01 7.09 -2.73
N LYS A 139 35.68 6.88 -1.58
CA LYS A 139 35.96 5.54 -1.06
C LYS A 139 34.70 4.89 -0.52
N GLN A 140 33.89 5.66 0.19
CA GLN A 140 32.61 5.20 0.74
C GLN A 140 31.43 5.36 -0.23
N LYS A 141 31.66 6.02 -1.38
CA LYS A 141 30.62 6.41 -2.35
C LYS A 141 29.45 7.14 -1.68
N THR A 142 29.77 8.07 -0.78
CA THR A 142 28.80 8.92 -0.08
C THR A 142 28.96 10.38 -0.50
N SER A 143 27.83 11.09 -0.53
CA SER A 143 27.76 12.52 -0.81
C SER A 143 26.85 13.16 0.22
N ILE A 144 27.28 14.27 0.81
CA ILE A 144 26.56 14.99 1.86
C ILE A 144 26.56 16.48 1.50
N PHE A 145 25.46 17.19 1.74
CA PHE A 145 25.42 18.65 1.60
C PHE A 145 26.12 19.30 2.79
N THR A 146 26.88 20.37 2.54
CA THR A 146 27.37 21.22 3.62
C THR A 146 26.23 22.08 4.18
N GLU A 147 26.47 22.79 5.28
CA GLU A 147 25.47 23.74 5.82
C GLU A 147 25.12 24.81 4.78
N GLU A 148 26.13 25.38 4.11
CA GLU A 148 25.95 26.36 3.04
C GLU A 148 25.16 25.78 1.85
N GLY A 149 25.46 24.54 1.46
CA GLY A 149 24.73 23.86 0.40
C GLY A 149 23.28 23.57 0.74
N THR A 150 23.02 23.21 2.00
CA THR A 150 21.67 22.99 2.52
C THR A 150 20.86 24.28 2.49
N GLU A 151 21.41 25.39 2.98
CA GLU A 151 20.74 26.69 2.97
C GLU A 151 20.44 27.18 1.54
N LYS A 152 21.42 27.04 0.64
CA LYS A 152 21.24 27.39 -0.78
C LYS A 152 20.13 26.57 -1.44
N LEU A 153 20.09 25.27 -1.15
CA LEU A 153 19.06 24.37 -1.66
C LEU A 153 17.68 24.69 -1.07
N GLU A 154 17.59 24.98 0.23
CA GLU A 154 16.35 25.41 0.88
C GLU A 154 15.78 26.66 0.21
N ASN A 155 16.62 27.65 -0.09
CA ASN A 155 16.19 28.87 -0.79
C ASN A 155 15.68 28.56 -2.20
N MET A 156 16.39 27.73 -2.98
CA MET A 156 15.94 27.31 -4.32
C MET A 156 14.60 26.57 -4.28
N LEU A 157 14.43 25.66 -3.32
CA LEU A 157 13.19 24.90 -3.13
C LEU A 157 12.03 25.80 -2.67
N ARG A 158 12.31 26.81 -1.84
CA ARG A 158 11.34 27.80 -1.39
C ARG A 158 10.86 28.68 -2.54
N ASP A 159 11.80 29.17 -3.36
CA ASP A 159 11.49 29.99 -4.54
C ASP A 159 10.68 29.24 -5.60
N ALA A 160 10.94 27.93 -5.75
CA ALA A 160 10.18 27.05 -6.62
C ALA A 160 8.82 26.61 -6.04
N GLY A 161 8.49 26.99 -4.81
CA GLY A 161 7.26 26.57 -4.12
C GLY A 161 7.22 25.08 -3.78
N LEU A 162 8.38 24.41 -3.74
CA LEU A 162 8.53 22.98 -3.47
C LEU A 162 8.82 22.69 -2.00
N LEU A 163 9.38 23.64 -1.25
CA LEU A 163 9.63 23.48 0.19
C LEU A 163 8.34 23.68 0.99
N LYS A 164 7.95 22.68 1.79
CA LYS A 164 6.83 22.79 2.74
C LYS A 164 7.38 23.03 4.15
N GLY A 165 6.81 23.98 4.88
CA GLY A 165 7.29 24.33 6.22
C GLY A 165 8.49 25.27 6.22
N GLU A 166 9.30 25.18 7.28
CA GLU A 166 10.43 26.09 7.50
C GLU A 166 11.76 25.47 7.07
N SER A 167 11.94 24.16 7.25
CA SER A 167 13.20 23.46 6.97
C SER A 167 13.05 22.28 6.00
N LEU A 168 14.11 22.02 5.25
CA LEU A 168 14.24 20.85 4.38
C LEU A 168 14.07 19.51 5.14
N TYR A 169 14.40 19.47 6.43
CA TYR A 169 14.31 18.26 7.25
C TYR A 169 12.96 18.06 7.93
N ASP A 170 11.97 18.91 7.64
CA ASP A 170 10.60 18.70 8.11
C ASP A 170 10.01 17.40 7.53
N VAL A 171 9.15 16.72 8.29
CA VAL A 171 8.56 15.40 7.93
C VAL A 171 7.83 15.45 6.59
N GLU A 172 7.32 16.62 6.21
CA GLU A 172 6.61 16.89 4.96
C GLU A 172 7.53 16.84 3.73
N ASN A 173 8.85 17.03 3.91
CA ASN A 173 9.85 17.14 2.84
C ASN A 173 10.71 15.88 2.67
N VAL A 174 10.42 14.78 3.38
CA VAL A 174 11.20 13.53 3.34
C VAL A 174 11.43 13.03 1.91
N ALA A 175 10.42 13.13 1.04
CA ALA A 175 10.55 12.77 -0.36
C ALA A 175 11.59 13.66 -1.07
N ILE A 176 11.51 14.98 -0.90
CA ILE A 176 12.41 15.95 -1.54
C ILE A 176 13.85 15.71 -1.09
N VAL A 177 14.09 15.53 0.22
CA VAL A 177 15.40 15.19 0.77
C VAL A 177 15.99 13.95 0.09
N HIS A 178 15.19 12.90 -0.07
CA HIS A 178 15.63 11.68 -0.75
C HIS A 178 15.99 11.94 -2.22
N HIS A 179 15.17 12.70 -2.94
CA HIS A 179 15.44 13.02 -4.36
C HIS A 179 16.69 13.88 -4.54
N VAL A 180 16.89 14.91 -3.73
CA VAL A 180 18.04 15.80 -3.81
C VAL A 180 19.35 15.05 -3.49
N ASN A 181 19.36 14.23 -2.43
CA ASN A 181 20.53 13.41 -2.10
C ASN A 181 20.90 12.43 -3.24
N ASN A 182 19.90 11.79 -3.83
CA ASN A 182 20.14 10.88 -4.95
C ASN A 182 20.61 11.61 -6.21
N ALA A 183 20.10 12.81 -6.48
CA ALA A 183 20.53 13.62 -7.61
C ALA A 183 21.98 14.11 -7.43
N LEU A 184 22.38 14.56 -6.24
CA LEU A 184 23.77 14.89 -5.95
C LEU A 184 24.69 13.67 -6.15
N LYS A 185 24.28 12.51 -5.63
CA LYS A 185 25.01 11.27 -5.82
C LYS A 185 25.17 10.93 -7.30
N ALA A 186 24.11 11.00 -8.08
CA ALA A 186 24.11 10.75 -9.52
C ALA A 186 25.10 11.68 -10.27
N HIS A 187 25.09 12.97 -9.97
CA HIS A 187 25.94 13.96 -10.66
C HIS A 187 27.42 13.88 -10.28
N ARG A 188 27.72 13.47 -9.05
CA ARG A 188 29.07 13.63 -8.48
C ARG A 188 29.82 12.34 -8.26
N LEU A 189 29.13 11.23 -8.02
CA LEU A 189 29.74 9.93 -7.75
C LEU A 189 29.69 8.96 -8.94
N PHE A 190 28.80 9.18 -9.90
CA PHE A 190 28.67 8.33 -11.08
C PHE A 190 29.10 9.11 -12.32
N GLN A 191 29.92 8.47 -13.15
CA GLN A 191 30.35 9.05 -14.42
C GLN A 191 29.79 8.24 -15.58
N ARG A 192 29.19 8.97 -16.53
CA ARG A 192 28.78 8.38 -17.81
C ARG A 192 29.96 7.68 -18.45
N ASP A 193 29.71 6.50 -19.01
CA ASP A 193 30.68 5.67 -19.72
C ASP A 193 31.73 4.98 -18.81
N LYS A 194 31.55 5.02 -17.48
CA LYS A 194 32.42 4.34 -16.50
C LYS A 194 31.63 3.48 -15.50
N ASP A 195 30.54 4.01 -14.97
CA ASP A 195 29.60 3.33 -14.06
C ASP A 195 28.27 3.06 -14.78
#